data_AF-A0A816XN75-F1
#
_entry.id   AF-A0A816XN75-F1
#
_cell.length_a   1.000
_cell.length_b   1.000
_cell.length_c   1.000
_cell.angle_alpha   90.00
_cell.angle_beta   90.00
_cell.angle_gamma   90.00
#
_symmetry.space_group_name_H-M   'P 1'
#
loop_
_entity.id
_entity.type
_entity.pdbx_description
1 polymer ?
#
loop_
_entity_poly.entity_id
_entity_poly.type
_entity_poly.pdbx_seq_one_letter_code
_entity_poly.pdbx_strand_id
1 'polypeptide(L)'
;CQQYNVSRLKKPGLLCPIETPAGPFQLIGIDYCGPFIRTPPENQYDLCITDYFTRWVIAVALPDCTAQTTAQTIFTEYICRYGVPMSILTDQGAHFKNQLMEPMARLIGYNHILSTVYHPQTNGMVERFNATFVPQLAKLQDRENNNWDEYLQSIVFAYNTGVHAAT
;
A
#
# COMPACT_ATOMS: atom_id res chain seq x y z
N CYS A 1 -14.32 7.38 20.59
CA CYS A 1 -13.16 6.45 20.66
C CYS A 1 -13.52 4.98 20.53
N GLN A 2 -14.58 4.47 21.18
CA GLN A 2 -15.00 3.06 21.05
C GLN A 2 -15.92 2.76 19.84
N GLN A 3 -16.52 3.76 19.20
CA GLN A 3 -17.45 3.54 18.07
C GLN A 3 -16.78 3.20 16.72
N TYR A 4 -15.46 3.35 16.59
CA TYR A 4 -14.72 3.07 15.34
C TYR A 4 -13.95 1.73 15.35
N ASN A 5 -13.94 1.00 16.47
CA ASN A 5 -13.28 -0.30 16.56
C ASN A 5 -14.26 -1.43 16.25
N VAL A 6 -14.34 -1.84 14.98
CA VAL A 6 -15.05 -3.06 14.59
C VAL A 6 -14.18 -4.26 14.94
N SER A 7 -14.52 -5.01 15.99
CA SER A 7 -13.78 -6.24 16.33
C SER A 7 -14.07 -7.33 15.29
N ARG A 8 -13.18 -7.49 14.30
CA ARG A 8 -13.20 -8.64 13.38
C ARG A 8 -12.42 -9.80 13.97
N LEU A 9 -12.99 -10.50 14.96
CA LEU A 9 -12.44 -11.78 15.42
C LEU A 9 -12.83 -12.88 14.39
N LYS A 10 -12.09 -12.99 13.29
CA LYS A 10 -12.10 -14.21 12.47
C LYS A 10 -11.18 -15.25 13.14
N LYS A 11 -11.63 -16.52 13.19
CA LYS A 11 -10.79 -17.64 13.65
C LYS A 11 -9.50 -17.69 12.80
N PRO A 12 -8.30 -17.66 13.40
CA PRO A 12 -7.07 -17.72 12.63
C PRO A 12 -6.97 -19.09 11.96
N GLY A 13 -6.90 -19.10 10.63
CA GLY A 13 -6.48 -20.29 9.87
C GLY A 13 -5.00 -20.61 10.14
N LEU A 14 -4.57 -21.81 9.74
CA LEU A 14 -3.17 -22.23 9.84
C LEU A 14 -2.28 -21.23 9.09
N LEU A 15 -1.34 -20.65 9.84
CA LEU A 15 -0.45 -19.57 9.41
C LEU A 15 0.54 -20.09 8.35
N CYS A 16 0.50 -19.55 7.14
CA CYS A 16 1.62 -19.62 6.19
C CYS A 16 2.10 -18.17 5.94
N PRO A 17 2.91 -17.61 6.85
CA PRO A 17 3.49 -16.28 6.62
C PRO A 17 4.42 -16.33 5.40
N ILE A 18 4.39 -15.27 4.58
CA ILE A 18 5.49 -15.04 3.63
C ILE A 18 6.76 -14.88 4.47
N GLU A 19 7.80 -15.64 4.13
CA GLU A 19 9.11 -15.48 4.76
C GLU A 19 9.55 -14.03 4.61
N THR A 20 9.91 -13.41 5.74
CA THR A 20 10.39 -12.02 5.70
C THR A 20 11.60 -11.98 4.78
N PRO A 21 11.66 -11.05 3.81
CA PRO A 21 12.78 -11.00 2.89
C PRO A 21 14.11 -10.84 3.63
N ALA A 22 15.20 -11.31 3.04
CA ALA A 22 16.52 -11.25 3.66
C ALA A 22 17.17 -9.85 3.61
N GLY A 23 16.56 -8.91 2.86
CA GLY A 23 17.06 -7.55 2.74
C GLY A 23 16.07 -6.61 2.04
N PRO A 24 16.38 -5.31 2.00
CA PRO A 24 15.56 -4.30 1.34
C PRO A 24 15.45 -4.58 -0.16
N PHE A 25 14.39 -4.07 -0.80
CA PHE A 25 14.15 -4.16 -2.24
C PHE A 25 13.91 -5.59 -2.77
N GLN A 26 13.81 -6.59 -1.90
CA GLN A 26 13.51 -7.96 -2.33
C GLN A 26 12.02 -8.16 -2.57
N LEU A 27 11.18 -7.69 -1.66
CA LEU A 27 9.73 -7.79 -1.79
C LEU A 27 9.10 -6.48 -1.34
N ILE A 28 8.29 -5.91 -2.22
CA ILE A 28 7.37 -4.84 -1.86
C ILE A 28 5.93 -5.31 -1.99
N GLY A 29 5.06 -4.81 -1.13
CA GLY A 29 3.61 -4.93 -1.29
C GLY A 29 3.02 -3.62 -1.74
N ILE A 30 2.04 -3.70 -2.62
CA ILE A 30 1.29 -2.55 -3.12
C ILE A 30 -0.20 -2.78 -2.88
N ASP A 31 -0.85 -1.78 -2.29
CA ASP A 31 -2.26 -1.84 -1.96
C ASP A 31 -2.93 -0.47 -2.14
N TYR A 32 -4.21 -0.49 -2.48
CA TYR A 32 -5.03 0.71 -2.58
C TYR A 32 -5.85 0.93 -1.32
N CYS A 33 -5.86 2.18 -0.83
CA CYS A 33 -6.80 2.63 0.18
C CYS A 33 -7.80 3.63 -0.43
N GLY A 34 -9.07 3.53 -0.02
CA GLY A 34 -10.13 4.43 -0.45
C GLY A 34 -11.42 3.70 -0.89
N PRO A 35 -12.36 4.42 -1.53
CA PRO A 35 -12.29 5.85 -1.84
C PRO A 35 -12.42 6.73 -0.58
N PHE A 36 -11.60 7.77 -0.52
CA PHE A 36 -11.69 8.87 0.45
C PHE A 36 -12.57 10.01 -0.10
N ILE A 37 -12.80 11.05 0.71
CA ILE A 37 -13.47 12.26 0.19
C ILE A 37 -12.57 12.88 -0.88
N ARG A 38 -13.16 13.19 -2.03
CA ARG A 38 -12.48 13.83 -3.15
C ARG A 38 -11.90 15.18 -2.71
N THR A 39 -10.60 15.37 -2.89
CA THR A 39 -9.92 16.65 -2.69
C THR A 39 -9.85 17.42 -4.02
N PRO A 40 -9.54 18.72 -4.06
CA PRO A 40 -8.94 19.36 -5.24
C PRO A 40 -7.44 19.02 -5.22
N PRO A 41 -6.87 18.19 -6.12
CA PRO A 41 -7.12 18.08 -7.57
C PRO A 41 -7.79 16.76 -8.04
N GLU A 42 -8.86 16.36 -7.38
CA GLU A 42 -9.68 15.14 -7.59
C GLU A 42 -9.15 13.83 -6.97
N ASN A 43 -8.16 13.90 -6.08
CA ASN A 43 -7.64 12.71 -5.42
C ASN A 43 -8.70 12.04 -4.53
N GLN A 44 -8.82 10.71 -4.66
CA GLN A 44 -9.79 9.89 -3.93
C GLN A 44 -9.19 8.59 -3.43
N TYR A 45 -8.02 8.21 -3.91
CA TYR A 45 -7.37 6.94 -3.57
C TYR A 45 -5.96 7.20 -3.13
N ASP A 46 -5.44 6.33 -2.27
CA ASP A 46 -4.04 6.29 -1.94
C ASP A 46 -3.45 4.96 -2.39
N LEU A 47 -2.33 5.01 -3.09
CA LEU A 47 -1.54 3.85 -3.45
C LEU A 47 -0.37 3.71 -2.47
N CYS A 48 -0.52 2.77 -1.54
CA CYS A 48 0.51 2.43 -0.57
C CYS A 48 1.49 1.44 -1.18
N ILE A 49 2.79 1.73 -1.09
CA ILE A 49 3.88 0.83 -1.44
C ILE A 49 4.74 0.62 -0.20
N THR A 50 4.90 -0.63 0.23
CA THR A 50 5.63 -0.97 1.46
C THR A 50 6.75 -1.96 1.17
N ASP A 51 7.97 -1.63 1.58
CA ASP A 51 9.08 -2.59 1.57
C ASP A 51 8.94 -3.57 2.75
N TYR A 52 8.93 -4.87 2.44
CA TYR A 52 8.65 -5.89 3.45
C TYR A 52 9.81 -6.10 4.43
N PHE A 53 11.03 -5.70 4.10
CA PHE A 53 12.16 -5.85 5.02
C PHE A 53 12.22 -4.69 6.01
N THR A 54 12.36 -3.48 5.48
CA THR A 54 12.56 -2.24 6.26
C THR A 54 11.28 -1.70 6.89
N ARG A 55 10.11 -2.13 6.41
CA ARG A 55 8.81 -1.51 6.69
C ARG A 55 8.68 -0.08 6.16
N TRP A 56 9.60 0.35 5.28
CA TRP A 56 9.52 1.68 4.70
C TRP A 56 8.30 1.80 3.79
N VAL A 57 7.51 2.85 3.98
CA VAL A 57 6.28 3.10 3.23
C VAL A 57 6.40 4.33 2.34
N ILE A 58 5.80 4.22 1.16
CA ILE A 58 5.53 5.31 0.24
C ILE A 58 4.01 5.33 0.03
N ALA A 59 3.40 6.51 0.07
CA ALA A 59 1.99 6.70 -0.20
C ALA A 59 1.82 7.79 -1.26
N VAL A 60 0.88 7.59 -2.18
CA VAL A 60 0.65 8.48 -3.32
C VAL A 60 -0.85 8.67 -3.50
N ALA A 61 -1.30 9.91 -3.34
CA ALA A 61 -2.68 10.30 -3.61
C ALA A 61 -2.95 10.28 -5.12
N LEU A 62 -4.05 9.64 -5.52
CA LEU A 62 -4.43 9.42 -6.91
C LEU A 62 -5.93 9.70 -7.13
N PRO A 63 -6.33 10.19 -8.32
CA PRO A 63 -7.74 10.43 -8.65
C PRO A 63 -8.51 9.15 -8.98
N ASP A 64 -7.80 8.09 -9.42
CA ASP A 64 -8.38 6.81 -9.83
C ASP A 64 -7.44 5.63 -9.52
N CYS A 65 -7.98 4.41 -9.69
CA CYS A 65 -7.23 3.16 -9.62
C CYS A 65 -7.15 2.48 -10.99
N THR A 66 -6.99 3.21 -12.09
CA THR A 66 -6.86 2.56 -13.41
C THR A 66 -5.51 1.87 -13.53
N ALA A 67 -5.44 0.80 -14.34
CA ALA A 67 -4.19 0.09 -14.62
C ALA A 67 -3.06 1.02 -15.10
N GLN A 68 -3.40 2.03 -15.90
CA GLN A 68 -2.45 3.00 -16.43
C GLN A 68 -1.91 3.89 -15.31
N THR A 69 -2.78 4.49 -14.50
CA THR A 69 -2.39 5.32 -13.36
C THR A 69 -1.54 4.52 -12.37
N THR A 70 -1.95 3.28 -12.05
CA THR A 70 -1.19 2.38 -11.18
C THR A 70 0.23 2.16 -11.70
N ALA A 71 0.39 1.74 -12.95
CA ALA A 71 1.70 1.40 -13.49
C ALA A 71 2.61 2.63 -13.65
N GLN A 72 2.06 3.76 -14.10
CA GLN A 72 2.81 5.01 -14.16
C GLN A 72 3.31 5.43 -12.78
N THR A 73 2.45 5.30 -11.75
CA THR A 73 2.80 5.63 -10.37
C THR A 73 3.89 4.70 -9.84
N ILE A 74 3.75 3.38 -10.02
CA ILE A 74 4.78 2.41 -9.61
C ILE A 74 6.13 2.72 -10.28
N PHE A 75 6.10 3.05 -11.57
CA PHE A 75 7.32 3.38 -12.31
C PHE A 75 7.98 4.66 -11.79
N THR A 76 7.21 5.74 -11.68
CA THR A 76 7.74 7.09 -11.38
C THR A 76 8.03 7.30 -9.90
N GLU A 77 7.18 6.80 -9.01
CA GLU A 77 7.27 7.05 -7.57
C GLU A 77 8.10 5.99 -6.84
N TYR A 78 8.21 4.78 -7.39
CA TYR A 78 9.05 3.73 -6.79
C TYR A 78 10.29 3.44 -7.64
N ILE A 79 10.12 2.91 -8.85
CA ILE A 79 11.21 2.31 -9.62
C ILE A 79 12.28 3.35 -9.99
N CYS A 80 11.88 4.53 -10.46
CA CYS A 80 12.81 5.61 -10.81
C CYS A 80 13.56 6.19 -9.60
N ARG A 81 13.02 6.06 -8.38
CA ARG A 81 13.58 6.68 -7.17
C ARG A 81 14.44 5.72 -6.35
N TYR A 82 14.04 4.46 -6.28
CA TYR A 82 14.63 3.45 -5.40
C TYR A 82 15.26 2.27 -6.16
N GLY A 83 14.99 2.14 -7.45
CA GLY A 83 15.42 1.01 -8.26
C GLY A 83 14.37 -0.10 -8.38
N VAL A 84 14.74 -1.15 -9.11
CA VAL A 84 13.84 -2.28 -9.41
C VAL A 84 13.87 -3.28 -8.25
N PRO A 85 12.73 -3.58 -7.61
CA PRO A 85 12.67 -4.63 -6.60
C PRO A 85 12.72 -6.02 -7.24
N MET A 86 13.11 -7.06 -6.48
CA MET A 86 13.06 -8.43 -7.02
C MET A 86 11.63 -8.91 -7.25
N SER A 87 10.69 -8.57 -6.36
CA SER A 87 9.30 -8.96 -6.47
C SER A 87 8.34 -7.87 -5.99
N ILE A 88 7.21 -7.76 -6.67
CA ILE A 88 6.08 -6.90 -6.30
C ILE A 88 4.89 -7.80 -5.99
N LEU A 89 4.36 -7.71 -4.78
CA LEU A 89 3.15 -8.39 -4.34
C LEU A 89 1.97 -7.44 -4.40
N THR A 90 0.89 -7.84 -5.09
CA THR A 90 -0.35 -7.06 -5.16
C THR A 90 -1.56 -7.95 -4.92
N ASP A 91 -2.72 -7.38 -4.68
CA ASP A 91 -3.97 -8.15 -4.71
C ASP A 91 -4.39 -8.53 -6.15
N GLN A 92 -5.52 -9.25 -6.27
CA GLN A 92 -6.07 -9.67 -7.57
C GLN A 92 -7.01 -8.63 -8.21
N GLY A 93 -7.02 -7.40 -7.71
CA GLY A 93 -7.80 -6.30 -8.26
C GLY A 93 -7.46 -6.06 -9.73
N ALA A 94 -8.45 -5.66 -10.53
CA ALA A 94 -8.27 -5.43 -11.97
C ALA A 94 -7.21 -4.36 -12.29
N HIS A 95 -6.95 -3.45 -11.34
CA HIS A 95 -5.93 -2.42 -11.42
C HIS A 95 -4.50 -2.95 -11.32
N PHE A 96 -4.31 -4.16 -10.76
CA PHE A 96 -3.03 -4.88 -10.79
C PHE A 96 -3.04 -6.07 -11.77
N LYS A 97 -4.18 -6.75 -11.93
CA LYS A 97 -4.33 -7.89 -12.84
C LYS A 97 -4.88 -7.43 -14.19
N ASN A 98 -4.00 -7.00 -15.08
CA ASN A 98 -4.36 -6.49 -16.40
C ASN A 98 -3.22 -6.69 -17.42
N GLN A 99 -3.50 -6.38 -18.68
CA GLN A 99 -2.57 -6.53 -19.80
C GLN A 99 -1.42 -5.49 -19.82
N LEU A 100 -1.30 -4.65 -18.79
CA LEU A 100 -0.27 -3.62 -18.70
C LEU A 100 0.80 -3.98 -17.65
N MET A 101 0.38 -4.47 -16.49
CA MET A 101 1.30 -4.82 -15.39
C MET A 101 2.26 -5.97 -15.73
N GLU A 102 1.79 -7.02 -16.39
CA GLU A 102 2.63 -8.17 -16.73
C GLU A 102 3.69 -7.85 -17.81
N PRO A 103 3.39 -7.13 -18.90
CA PRO A 103 4.42 -6.62 -19.81
C PRO A 103 5.41 -5.68 -19.12
N MET A 104 4.94 -4.78 -18.24
CA MET A 104 5.83 -3.89 -17.48
C MET A 104 6.80 -4.69 -16.61
N ALA A 105 6.31 -5.70 -15.89
CA ALA A 105 7.12 -6.59 -15.06
C ALA A 105 8.23 -7.27 -15.88
N ARG A 106 7.90 -7.79 -17.05
CA ARG A 106 8.88 -8.42 -17.96
C ARG A 106 9.90 -7.43 -18.52
N LEU A 107 9.47 -6.22 -18.88
CA LEU A 107 10.36 -5.20 -19.46
C LEU A 107 11.35 -4.66 -18.43
N ILE A 108 10.87 -4.39 -17.22
CA ILE A 108 11.68 -3.80 -16.14
C ILE A 108 12.50 -4.88 -15.41
N GLY A 109 12.02 -6.12 -15.37
CA GLY A 109 12.73 -7.26 -14.80
C GLY A 109 12.41 -7.54 -13.33
N TYR A 110 11.18 -7.26 -12.87
CA TYR A 110 10.71 -7.69 -11.54
C TYR A 110 9.71 -8.85 -11.67
N ASN A 111 9.59 -9.66 -10.63
CA ASN A 111 8.58 -10.71 -10.56
C ASN A 111 7.26 -10.17 -9.97
N HIS A 112 6.15 -10.29 -10.71
CA HIS A 112 4.84 -9.86 -10.21
C HIS A 112 4.11 -11.04 -9.55
N ILE A 113 3.91 -10.94 -8.24
CA ILE A 113 3.22 -11.92 -7.42
C ILE A 113 1.80 -11.41 -7.14
N LEU A 114 0.79 -12.20 -7.50
CA LEU A 114 -0.59 -11.95 -7.11
C LEU A 114 -0.91 -12.67 -5.80
N SER A 115 -1.47 -11.95 -4.83
CA SER A 115 -1.96 -12.55 -3.60
C SER A 115 -3.10 -13.52 -3.92
N THR A 116 -3.27 -14.56 -3.11
CA THR A 116 -4.45 -15.43 -3.25
C THR A 116 -5.60 -14.84 -2.43
N VAL A 117 -6.84 -15.05 -2.90
CA VAL A 117 -8.10 -14.52 -2.30
C VAL A 117 -8.23 -14.84 -0.79
N TYR A 118 -7.48 -15.83 -0.29
CA TYR A 118 -7.53 -16.33 1.09
C TYR A 118 -6.26 -16.10 1.91
N HIS A 119 -5.42 -15.12 1.59
CA HIS A 119 -4.25 -14.81 2.41
C HIS A 119 -4.25 -13.39 3.02
N PRO A 120 -5.23 -13.05 3.89
CA PRO A 120 -5.16 -11.82 4.71
C PRO A 120 -3.90 -11.81 5.62
N GLN A 121 -3.34 -12.98 5.95
CA GLN A 121 -2.11 -13.07 6.75
C GLN A 121 -0.84 -12.74 5.94
N THR A 122 -0.84 -12.95 4.62
CA THR A 122 0.27 -12.58 3.71
C THR A 122 0.39 -11.08 3.55
N ASN A 123 -0.75 -10.38 3.59
CA ASN A 123 -0.78 -8.94 3.58
C ASN A 123 -0.78 -8.35 5.00
N GLY A 124 -0.68 -9.17 6.07
CA GLY A 124 -0.81 -8.75 7.47
C GLY A 124 0.16 -7.66 7.94
N MET A 125 1.20 -7.36 7.16
CA MET A 125 2.06 -6.19 7.33
C MET A 125 1.50 -4.92 6.71
N VAL A 126 1.15 -4.97 5.43
CA VAL A 126 0.50 -3.86 4.72
C VAL A 126 -0.88 -3.59 5.33
N GLU A 127 -1.63 -4.63 5.71
CA GLU A 127 -2.87 -4.53 6.48
C GLU A 127 -2.64 -3.88 7.86
N ARG A 128 -1.51 -4.13 8.53
CA ARG A 128 -1.18 -3.45 9.80
C ARG A 128 -0.84 -1.97 9.58
N PHE A 129 -0.11 -1.66 8.51
CA PHE A 129 0.12 -0.29 8.09
C PHE A 129 -1.22 0.39 7.76
N ASN A 130 -1.99 -0.14 6.81
CA ASN A 130 -3.31 0.37 6.41
C ASN A 130 -4.27 0.49 7.60
N ALA A 131 -4.27 -0.46 8.54
CA ALA A 131 -5.09 -0.38 9.76
C ALA A 131 -4.65 0.72 10.74
N THR A 132 -3.38 1.15 10.70
CA THR A 132 -2.87 2.29 11.51
C THR A 132 -3.05 3.61 10.75
N PHE A 133 -2.83 3.56 9.45
CA PHE A 133 -2.75 4.68 8.54
C PHE A 133 -4.12 5.21 8.11
N VAL A 134 -5.07 4.34 7.75
CA VAL A 134 -6.43 4.75 7.37
C VAL A 134 -7.14 5.51 8.51
N PRO A 135 -7.06 5.10 9.80
CA PRO A 135 -7.62 5.89 10.89
C PRO A 135 -6.89 7.21 11.14
N GLN A 136 -5.59 7.31 10.86
CA GLN A 136 -4.84 8.57 10.97
C GLN A 136 -5.27 9.55 9.89
N LEU A 137 -5.37 9.09 8.64
CA LEU A 137 -5.94 9.86 7.53
C LEU A 137 -7.38 10.30 7.83
N ALA A 138 -8.22 9.39 8.33
CA ALA A 138 -9.61 9.71 8.68
C ALA A 138 -9.75 10.72 9.83
N LYS A 139 -8.75 10.84 10.72
CA LYS A 139 -8.73 11.87 11.77
C LYS A 139 -8.29 13.24 11.25
N LEU A 140 -7.42 13.25 10.24
CA LEU A 140 -6.90 14.45 9.60
C LEU A 140 -7.81 14.95 8.47
N GLN A 141 -8.75 14.11 8.06
CA GLN A 141 -9.89 14.48 7.24
C GLN A 141 -10.77 15.46 8.02
N ASP A 142 -10.35 16.72 8.02
CA ASP A 142 -11.18 17.82 8.46
C ASP A 142 -12.42 17.85 7.55
N ARG A 143 -13.60 17.67 8.16
CA ARG A 143 -14.86 17.53 7.42
C ARG A 143 -15.19 18.77 6.59
N GLU A 144 -14.54 19.90 6.87
CA GLU A 144 -14.76 21.16 6.18
C GLU A 144 -13.76 21.42 5.04
N ASN A 145 -12.54 20.90 5.10
CA ASN A 145 -11.46 21.29 4.19
C ASN A 145 -11.10 20.26 3.11
N ASN A 146 -11.56 19.00 3.20
CA ASN A 146 -11.39 17.97 2.17
C ASN A 146 -9.95 17.88 1.59
N ASN A 147 -8.93 17.87 2.46
CA ASN A 147 -7.52 18.00 2.07
C ASN A 147 -6.63 16.91 2.69
N TRP A 148 -7.12 15.68 2.78
CA TRP A 148 -6.37 14.56 3.38
C TRP A 148 -5.05 14.28 2.65
N ASP A 149 -4.99 14.55 1.34
CA ASP A 149 -3.83 14.35 0.48
C ASP A 149 -2.68 15.32 0.79
N GLU A 150 -2.98 16.53 1.27
CA GLU A 150 -1.97 17.48 1.75
C GLU A 150 -1.19 16.96 2.97
N TYR A 151 -1.85 16.18 3.83
CA TYR A 151 -1.25 15.61 5.03
C TYR A 151 -0.57 14.27 4.80
N LEU A 152 -0.81 13.63 3.64
CA LEU A 152 -0.38 12.27 3.34
C LEU A 152 1.11 12.06 3.62
N GLN A 153 1.96 12.94 3.05
CA GLN A 153 3.41 12.83 3.20
C GLN A 153 3.88 13.04 4.66
N SER A 154 3.18 13.88 5.42
CA SER A 154 3.50 14.11 6.84
C SER A 154 3.21 12.88 7.69
N ILE A 155 2.12 12.16 7.39
CA ILE A 155 1.76 10.91 8.07
C ILE A 155 2.77 9.81 7.74
N VAL A 156 3.11 9.66 6.45
CA VAL A 156 4.10 8.67 6.01
C VAL A 156 5.46 8.95 6.65
N PHE A 157 5.89 10.22 6.70
CA PHE A 157 7.11 10.61 7.39
C PHE A 157 7.09 10.22 8.88
N ALA A 158 6.01 10.52 9.59
CA ALA A 158 5.85 10.16 11.00
C ALA A 158 5.85 8.63 11.20
N TYR A 159 5.29 7.86 10.26
CA TYR A 159 5.33 6.40 10.29
C TYR A 159 6.76 5.87 10.08
N ASN A 160 7.42 6.28 9.00
CA ASN A 160 8.76 5.80 8.61
C ASN A 160 9.85 6.18 9.62
N THR A 161 9.66 7.26 10.37
CA THR A 161 10.59 7.70 11.43
C THR A 161 10.19 7.23 12.82
N GLY A 162 9.04 6.57 12.95
CA GLY A 162 8.56 6.01 14.21
C GLY A 162 9.30 4.72 14.57
N VAL A 163 9.56 4.52 15.86
CA VAL A 163 10.15 3.27 16.33
C VAL A 163 9.10 2.16 16.30
N HIS A 164 9.31 1.13 15.50
CA HIS A 164 8.50 -0.07 15.50
C HIS A 164 9.04 -1.07 16.54
N ALA A 165 8.16 -1.61 17.39
CA ALA A 165 8.51 -2.47 18.54
C ALA A 165 9.07 -3.87 18.18
N ALA A 166 9.61 -4.05 16.97
CA ALA A 166 10.24 -5.28 16.52
C ALA A 166 11.44 -4.96 15.63
N THR A 167 12.41 -4.24 16.20
CA THR A 167 13.79 -4.18 15.69
C THR A 167 14.69 -4.87 16.69
#